data_AF-A0A9P7JEE4-F1
#
_entry.id   AF-A0A9P7JEE4-F1
#
_cell.length_a   1.000
_cell.length_b   1.000
_cell.length_c   1.000
_cell.angle_alpha   90.00
_cell.angle_beta   90.00
_cell.angle_gamma   90.00
#
_symmetry.space_group_name_H-M   'P 1'
#
loop_
_entity.id
_entity.type
_entity.pdbx_description
1 polymer ?
#
loop_
_entity_poly.entity_id
_entity_poly.type
_entity_poly.pdbx_seq_one_letter_code
_entity_poly.pdbx_strand_id
1 'polypeptide(L)'
;MTVSSTSDIEITLWHTWALTVTHKACEYTERKFNAEKTGGDPVIPSPNLDTDLVMACDQLVDHLIKAYKNPIQMQIDVARYSKVISPKDTGHNEEREEKLLERCPPGHEGTKLVEIPATILDASGAIIAWYILDTLTDATQKEIWAASDLLAPILEKSVKLDGNWRTNQEWFKPSSENDVPTPRCINLSPAWFQQGHENQSDPEVSASLKAASSEKTLKVIVRPAAIATAALRVMHPEQYWAGL
;
A
#
# COMPACT_ATOMS: atom_id res chain seq x y z
N MET A 1 -27.40 -24.18 32.07
CA MET A 1 -27.17 -24.17 30.61
C MET A 1 -26.66 -22.80 30.25
N THR A 2 -25.34 -22.65 30.23
CA THR A 2 -24.64 -21.43 29.81
C THR A 2 -24.35 -21.58 28.33
N VAL A 3 -24.99 -20.73 27.51
CA VAL A 3 -24.67 -20.57 26.10
C VAL A 3 -23.41 -19.71 26.04
N SER A 4 -22.30 -20.33 25.66
CA SER A 4 -21.06 -19.66 25.25
C SER A 4 -20.62 -20.27 23.93
N SER A 5 -19.94 -19.45 23.11
CA SER A 5 -19.27 -19.83 21.85
C SER A 5 -20.15 -19.87 20.59
N THR A 6 -20.48 -18.69 20.07
CA THR A 6 -20.74 -18.50 18.63
C THR A 6 -19.86 -17.42 18.00
N SER A 7 -19.29 -16.49 18.78
CA SER A 7 -18.42 -15.42 18.28
C SER A 7 -17.05 -15.90 17.81
N ASP A 8 -16.42 -16.81 18.54
CA ASP A 8 -15.00 -17.14 18.34
C ASP A 8 -14.78 -18.08 17.14
N ILE A 9 -15.78 -18.92 16.83
CA ILE A 9 -15.76 -19.85 15.70
C ILE A 9 -15.91 -19.10 14.37
N GLU A 10 -16.79 -18.10 14.32
CA GLU A 10 -16.94 -17.25 13.14
C GLU A 10 -15.63 -16.52 12.85
N ILE A 11 -15.09 -15.79 13.84
CA ILE A 11 -13.89 -14.96 13.68
C ILE A 11 -12.69 -15.79 13.17
N THR A 12 -12.47 -16.99 13.71
CA THR A 12 -11.34 -17.86 13.32
C THR A 12 -11.45 -18.35 11.87
N LEU A 13 -12.67 -18.67 11.42
CA LEU A 13 -12.95 -19.02 10.02
C LEU A 13 -12.71 -17.82 9.10
N TRP A 14 -13.06 -16.60 9.53
CA TRP A 14 -12.87 -15.39 8.74
C TRP A 14 -11.39 -15.11 8.43
N HIS A 15 -10.51 -15.26 9.41
CA HIS A 15 -9.08 -15.02 9.25
C HIS A 15 -8.41 -16.02 8.29
N THR A 16 -8.78 -17.30 8.35
CA THR A 16 -8.15 -18.34 7.52
C THR A 16 -8.56 -18.25 6.05
N TRP A 17 -9.82 -17.93 5.74
CA TRP A 17 -10.23 -17.77 4.33
C TRP A 17 -9.62 -16.51 3.70
N ALA A 18 -9.60 -15.38 4.41
CA ALA A 18 -9.09 -14.13 3.87
C ALA A 18 -7.60 -14.23 3.56
N LEU A 19 -6.81 -14.84 4.45
CA LEU A 19 -5.39 -15.13 4.20
C LEU A 19 -5.21 -16.10 3.02
N THR A 20 -6.08 -17.10 2.89
CA THR A 20 -6.02 -18.06 1.77
C THR A 20 -6.35 -17.38 0.43
N VAL A 21 -7.38 -16.52 0.39
CA VAL A 21 -7.76 -15.77 -0.82
C VAL A 21 -6.66 -14.80 -1.20
N THR A 22 -6.13 -14.02 -0.25
CA THR A 22 -5.00 -13.13 -0.47
C THR A 22 -3.80 -13.90 -1.01
N HIS A 23 -3.42 -15.02 -0.39
CA HIS A 23 -2.30 -15.82 -0.85
C HIS A 23 -2.48 -16.34 -2.28
N LYS A 24 -3.69 -16.84 -2.63
CA LYS A 24 -4.01 -17.31 -3.98
C LYS A 24 -3.98 -16.17 -5.02
N ALA A 25 -4.47 -14.99 -4.67
CA ALA A 25 -4.42 -13.81 -5.54
C ALA A 25 -2.97 -13.37 -5.78
N CYS A 26 -2.15 -13.38 -4.73
CA CYS A 26 -0.72 -13.08 -4.81
C CYS A 26 0.02 -14.08 -5.71
N GLU A 27 -0.20 -15.39 -5.52
CA GLU A 27 0.40 -16.43 -6.35
C GLU A 27 -0.02 -16.31 -7.82
N TYR A 28 -1.31 -16.09 -8.07
CA TYR A 28 -1.83 -15.89 -9.42
C TYR A 28 -1.16 -14.69 -10.12
N THR A 29 -1.11 -13.55 -9.43
CA THR A 29 -0.52 -12.30 -9.94
C THR A 29 0.97 -12.49 -10.26
N GLU A 30 1.74 -13.08 -9.36
CA GLU A 30 3.17 -13.37 -9.55
C GLU A 30 3.40 -14.32 -10.74
N ARG A 31 2.65 -15.43 -10.81
CA ARG A 31 2.79 -16.40 -11.89
C ARG A 31 2.45 -15.77 -13.23
N LYS A 32 1.36 -15.02 -13.32
CA LYS A 32 0.93 -14.36 -14.55
C LYS A 32 1.94 -13.30 -15.00
N PHE A 33 2.40 -12.45 -14.07
CA PHE A 33 3.47 -11.49 -14.35
C PHE A 33 4.72 -12.17 -14.90
N ASN A 34 5.19 -13.26 -14.28
CA ASN A 34 6.37 -13.98 -14.75
C ASN A 34 6.16 -14.64 -16.11
N ALA A 35 4.97 -15.20 -16.37
CA ALA A 35 4.62 -15.74 -17.68
C ALA A 35 4.64 -14.66 -18.76
N GLU A 36 3.97 -13.52 -18.56
CA GLU A 36 3.93 -12.43 -19.54
C GLU A 36 5.29 -11.76 -19.75
N LYS A 37 6.10 -11.66 -18.69
CA LYS A 37 7.47 -11.16 -18.75
C LYS A 37 8.36 -12.04 -19.62
N THR A 38 8.17 -13.36 -19.59
CA THR A 38 9.04 -14.34 -20.27
C THR A 38 8.45 -14.89 -21.58
N GLY A 39 7.21 -14.53 -21.92
CA GLY A 39 6.47 -15.12 -23.04
C GLY A 39 6.06 -16.57 -22.79
N GLY A 40 5.87 -16.95 -21.52
CA GLY A 40 5.43 -18.28 -21.10
C GLY A 40 3.95 -18.55 -21.34
N ASP A 41 3.53 -19.75 -20.95
CA ASP A 41 2.15 -20.21 -21.15
C ASP A 41 1.13 -19.40 -20.34
N PRO A 42 -0.14 -19.30 -20.82
CA PRO A 42 -1.22 -18.66 -20.08
C PRO A 42 -1.41 -19.28 -18.68
N VAL A 43 -1.49 -18.42 -17.67
CA VAL A 43 -1.73 -18.83 -16.28
C VAL A 43 -3.22 -18.87 -15.99
N ILE A 44 -3.70 -20.02 -15.51
CA ILE A 44 -5.11 -20.23 -15.16
C ILE A 44 -5.33 -19.85 -13.68
N PRO A 45 -6.30 -18.97 -13.36
CA PRO A 45 -6.60 -18.62 -11.97
C PRO A 45 -7.19 -19.81 -11.20
N SER A 46 -7.00 -19.83 -9.88
CA SER A 46 -7.64 -20.83 -9.02
C SER A 46 -9.17 -20.67 -9.08
N PRO A 47 -9.94 -21.77 -9.12
CA PRO A 47 -11.41 -21.71 -9.14
C PRO A 47 -12.03 -21.13 -7.86
N ASN A 48 -11.21 -20.95 -6.80
CA ASN A 48 -11.63 -20.32 -5.54
C ASN A 48 -11.42 -18.80 -5.51
N LEU A 49 -10.89 -18.20 -6.59
CA LEU A 49 -10.80 -16.75 -6.69
C LEU A 49 -12.08 -16.22 -7.33
N ASP A 50 -12.64 -15.21 -6.69
CA ASP A 50 -13.75 -14.43 -7.24
C ASP A 50 -13.36 -13.77 -8.57
N THR A 51 -14.32 -13.68 -9.49
CA THR A 51 -14.12 -13.10 -10.82
C THR A 51 -13.64 -11.65 -10.75
N ASP A 52 -14.21 -10.82 -9.87
CA ASP A 52 -13.80 -9.41 -9.76
C ASP A 52 -12.35 -9.28 -9.26
N LEU A 53 -11.95 -10.14 -8.33
CA LEU A 53 -10.57 -10.23 -7.86
C LEU A 53 -9.61 -10.71 -8.96
N VAL A 54 -10.00 -11.71 -9.75
CA VAL A 54 -9.17 -12.16 -10.91
C VAL A 54 -9.01 -11.02 -11.92
N MET A 55 -10.09 -10.31 -12.27
CA MET A 55 -10.04 -9.17 -13.17
C MET A 55 -9.13 -8.05 -12.65
N ALA A 56 -9.17 -7.78 -11.34
CA ALA A 56 -8.30 -6.80 -10.72
C ALA A 56 -6.82 -7.23 -10.73
N CYS A 57 -6.54 -8.51 -10.47
CA CYS A 57 -5.19 -9.07 -10.61
C CYS A 57 -4.69 -8.98 -12.07
N ASP A 58 -5.55 -9.24 -13.05
CA ASP A 58 -5.21 -9.12 -14.46
C ASP A 58 -4.85 -7.68 -14.85
N GLN A 59 -5.71 -6.72 -14.48
CA GLN A 59 -5.45 -5.30 -14.72
C GLN A 59 -4.17 -4.84 -14.01
N LEU A 60 -3.91 -5.30 -12.79
CA LEU A 60 -2.67 -5.04 -12.09
C LEU A 60 -1.45 -5.57 -12.88
N VAL A 61 -1.49 -6.83 -13.33
CA VAL A 61 -0.39 -7.43 -14.11
C VAL A 61 -0.14 -6.66 -15.41
N ASP A 62 -1.19 -6.28 -16.14
CA ASP A 62 -1.06 -5.50 -17.38
C ASP A 62 -0.25 -4.21 -17.15
N HIS A 63 -0.54 -3.49 -16.06
CA HIS A 63 0.13 -2.24 -15.72
C HIS A 63 1.53 -2.46 -15.16
N LEU A 64 1.75 -3.52 -14.39
CA LEU A 64 3.09 -3.92 -13.95
C LEU A 64 3.99 -4.29 -15.14
N ILE A 65 3.46 -5.02 -16.13
CA ILE A 65 4.21 -5.37 -17.34
C ILE A 65 4.54 -4.13 -18.17
N LYS A 66 3.58 -3.19 -18.32
CA LYS A 66 3.85 -1.88 -18.97
C LYS A 66 4.96 -1.13 -18.25
N ALA A 67 4.90 -1.05 -16.91
CA ALA A 67 5.93 -0.39 -16.11
C ALA A 67 7.30 -1.05 -16.25
N TYR A 68 7.34 -2.38 -16.15
CA TYR A 68 8.57 -3.17 -16.27
C TYR A 68 9.25 -3.02 -17.64
N LYS A 69 8.46 -2.89 -18.71
CA LYS A 69 8.95 -2.69 -20.08
C LYS A 69 9.36 -1.23 -20.36
N ASN A 70 9.12 -0.31 -19.43
CA ASN A 70 9.43 1.12 -19.58
C ASN A 70 10.35 1.61 -18.44
N PRO A 71 11.61 1.14 -18.38
CA PRO A 71 12.54 1.56 -17.34
C PRO A 71 13.03 2.99 -17.54
N ILE A 72 13.02 3.78 -16.47
CA ILE A 72 13.65 5.10 -16.38
C ILE A 72 14.91 4.98 -15.54
N GLN A 73 16.05 5.06 -16.21
CA GLN A 73 17.37 4.98 -15.59
C GLN A 73 17.75 6.32 -14.94
N MET A 74 17.99 6.30 -13.63
CA MET A 74 18.60 7.41 -12.89
C MET A 74 20.12 7.24 -12.82
N GLN A 75 20.83 8.34 -12.56
CA GLN A 75 22.29 8.33 -12.32
C GLN A 75 22.63 8.21 -10.83
N ILE A 76 21.66 8.39 -9.94
CA ILE A 76 21.87 8.22 -8.51
C ILE A 76 22.06 6.73 -8.21
N ASP A 77 23.10 6.41 -7.45
CA ASP A 77 23.30 5.07 -6.86
C ASP A 77 22.73 5.11 -5.44
N VAL A 78 21.64 4.38 -5.20
CA VAL A 78 20.92 4.43 -3.91
C VAL A 78 21.69 3.69 -2.82
N ALA A 79 22.46 2.66 -3.17
CA ALA A 79 23.32 1.96 -2.22
C ALA A 79 24.51 2.82 -1.76
N ARG A 80 25.01 3.71 -2.62
CA ARG A 80 25.99 4.73 -2.25
C ARG A 80 25.35 5.85 -1.44
N TYR A 81 24.16 6.30 -1.83
CA TYR A 81 23.43 7.33 -1.10
C TYR A 81 23.11 6.90 0.34
N SER A 82 22.66 5.66 0.54
CA SER A 82 22.34 5.12 1.87
C SER A 82 23.54 5.04 2.82
N LYS A 83 24.77 4.94 2.29
CA LYS A 83 26.01 4.94 3.09
C LYS A 83 26.44 6.34 3.53
N VAL A 84 25.97 7.38 2.84
CA VAL A 84 26.38 8.76 3.12
C VAL A 84 25.36 9.51 3.95
N ILE A 85 24.09 9.09 3.93
CA ILE A 85 23.04 9.65 4.78
C ILE A 85 23.18 9.14 6.22
N SER A 86 22.99 10.05 7.17
CA SER A 86 22.99 9.78 8.60
C SER A 86 21.55 9.75 9.12
N PRO A 87 21.24 8.98 10.18
CA PRO A 87 19.93 9.04 10.84
C PRO A 87 19.55 10.45 11.35
N LYS A 88 20.52 11.36 11.46
CA LYS A 88 20.31 12.75 11.88
C LYS A 88 20.15 13.73 10.71
N ASP A 89 20.29 13.28 9.47
CA ASP A 89 20.04 14.11 8.30
C ASP A 89 18.53 14.29 8.15
N THR A 90 18.02 15.45 8.58
CA THR A 90 16.58 15.75 8.62
C THR A 90 16.07 16.41 7.35
N GLY A 91 16.92 16.67 6.35
CA GLY A 91 16.57 17.44 5.15
C GLY A 91 16.53 18.96 5.35
N HIS A 92 16.82 19.47 6.56
CA HIS A 92 16.71 20.91 6.89
C HIS A 92 18.06 21.64 6.93
N ASN A 93 19.18 20.92 6.76
CA ASN A 93 20.51 21.53 6.76
C ASN A 93 20.97 21.70 5.31
N GLU A 94 20.80 22.91 4.78
CA GLU A 94 21.11 23.25 3.38
C GLU A 94 22.55 22.91 2.99
N GLU A 95 23.54 23.22 3.85
CA GLU A 95 24.96 22.91 3.58
C GLU A 95 25.19 21.40 3.49
N ARG A 96 24.46 20.62 4.30
CA ARG A 96 24.52 19.16 4.26
C ARG A 96 23.85 18.61 3.00
N GLU A 97 22.69 19.14 2.62
CA GLU A 97 21.98 18.74 1.40
C GLU A 97 22.78 19.07 0.13
N GLU A 98 23.43 20.24 0.08
CA GLU A 98 24.31 20.62 -1.03
C GLU A 98 25.48 19.64 -1.17
N LYS A 99 26.16 19.30 -0.07
CA LYS A 99 27.22 18.28 -0.07
C LYS A 99 26.72 16.89 -0.47
N LEU A 100 25.48 16.54 -0.14
CA LEU A 100 24.89 15.27 -0.55
C LEU A 100 24.57 15.26 -2.05
N LEU A 101 24.05 16.36 -2.59
CA LEU A 101 23.78 16.55 -4.02
C LEU A 101 25.07 16.51 -4.86
N GLU A 102 26.13 17.17 -4.41
CA GLU A 102 27.45 17.11 -5.07
C GLU A 102 27.98 15.67 -5.12
N ARG A 103 27.79 14.92 -4.02
CA ARG A 103 28.33 13.55 -3.89
C ARG A 103 27.48 12.49 -4.58
N CYS A 104 26.17 12.72 -4.69
CA CYS A 104 25.16 11.82 -5.22
C CYS A 104 24.16 12.62 -6.08
N PRO A 105 24.57 13.09 -7.28
CA PRO A 105 23.68 13.89 -8.12
C PRO A 105 22.49 13.04 -8.59
N PRO A 106 21.27 13.63 -8.68
CA PRO A 106 20.08 12.93 -9.19
C PRO A 106 20.24 12.51 -10.67
N GLY A 107 21.12 13.23 -11.37
CA GLY A 107 21.58 13.01 -12.74
C GLY A 107 20.50 12.94 -13.82
N HIS A 108 19.44 13.70 -13.58
CA HIS A 108 18.75 14.45 -14.62
C HIS A 108 18.71 15.92 -14.20
N GLU A 109 18.75 16.83 -15.16
CA GLU A 109 18.47 18.25 -14.87
C GLU A 109 16.96 18.48 -14.83
N GLY A 110 16.50 19.23 -13.83
CA GLY A 110 15.10 19.62 -13.68
C GLY A 110 14.14 18.47 -13.36
N THR A 111 12.85 18.71 -13.58
CA THR A 111 11.77 17.76 -13.32
C THR A 111 11.39 17.02 -14.60
N LYS A 112 11.35 15.69 -14.56
CA LYS A 112 10.80 14.86 -15.64
C LYS A 112 9.39 14.42 -15.29
N LEU A 113 8.42 14.79 -16.13
CA LEU A 113 7.07 14.27 -16.03
C LEU A 113 7.02 12.81 -16.50
N VAL A 114 6.40 11.94 -15.70
CA VAL A 114 6.19 10.52 -16.02
C VAL A 114 4.69 10.31 -16.21
N GLU A 115 4.26 10.12 -17.45
CA GLU A 115 2.82 10.00 -17.79
C GLU A 115 2.38 8.54 -18.03
N ILE A 116 3.34 7.65 -18.27
CA ILE A 116 3.11 6.24 -18.59
C ILE A 116 3.71 5.40 -17.45
N PRO A 117 3.09 4.26 -17.07
CA PRO A 117 3.68 3.36 -16.08
C PRO A 117 5.15 3.06 -16.37
N ALA A 118 5.98 3.08 -15.34
CA ALA A 118 7.44 2.95 -15.46
C ALA A 118 8.06 2.37 -14.19
N THR A 119 9.12 1.58 -14.35
CA THR A 119 10.05 1.30 -13.24
C THR A 119 11.15 2.35 -13.21
N ILE A 120 11.47 2.87 -12.03
CA ILE A 120 12.58 3.80 -11.82
C ILE A 120 13.77 2.99 -11.33
N LEU A 121 14.87 3.03 -12.09
CA LEU A 121 16.10 2.32 -11.79
C LEU A 121 17.15 3.27 -11.23
N ASP A 122 17.91 2.82 -10.23
CA ASP A 122 19.14 3.50 -9.80
C ASP A 122 20.29 3.20 -10.77
N ALA A 123 21.44 3.87 -10.60
CA ALA A 123 22.62 3.74 -11.45
C ALA A 123 23.14 2.30 -11.63
N SER A 124 22.86 1.39 -10.68
CA SER A 124 23.25 -0.02 -10.75
C SER A 124 22.28 -0.89 -11.56
N GLY A 125 21.13 -0.32 -11.93
CA GLY A 125 20.01 -1.01 -12.58
C GLY A 125 19.01 -1.59 -11.58
N ALA A 126 19.15 -1.30 -10.28
CA ALA A 126 18.20 -1.78 -9.27
C ALA A 126 16.89 -0.97 -9.35
N ILE A 127 15.74 -1.65 -9.31
CA ILE A 127 14.44 -0.97 -9.25
C ILE A 127 14.27 -0.35 -7.86
N ILE A 128 14.15 0.97 -7.80
CA ILE A 128 13.97 1.72 -6.54
C ILE A 128 12.55 2.24 -6.36
N ALA A 129 11.78 2.34 -7.45
CA ALA A 129 10.37 2.68 -7.38
C ALA A 129 9.61 2.13 -8.60
N TRP A 130 8.33 1.85 -8.39
CA TRP A 130 7.38 1.57 -9.46
C TRP A 130 6.38 2.71 -9.55
N TYR A 131 6.24 3.28 -10.74
CA TYR A 131 5.18 4.22 -11.07
C TYR A 131 4.11 3.47 -11.86
N ILE A 132 2.96 3.25 -11.25
CA ILE A 132 1.84 2.52 -11.84
C ILE A 132 0.57 3.36 -11.72
N LEU A 133 -0.19 3.43 -12.81
CA LEU A 133 -1.41 4.20 -12.92
C LEU A 133 -2.56 3.26 -13.27
N ASP A 134 -3.77 3.65 -12.89
CA ASP A 134 -5.02 3.00 -13.29
C ASP A 134 -5.04 1.47 -13.08
N THR A 135 -4.45 1.02 -11.97
CA THR A 135 -4.36 -0.42 -11.63
C THR A 135 -5.61 -0.95 -10.96
N LEU A 136 -6.46 -0.07 -10.44
CA LEU A 136 -7.64 -0.44 -9.66
C LEU A 136 -8.87 -0.44 -10.55
N THR A 137 -9.57 -1.59 -10.61
CA THR A 137 -10.86 -1.70 -11.30
C THR A 137 -11.91 -0.81 -10.65
N ASP A 138 -12.94 -0.42 -11.40
CA ASP A 138 -14.09 0.35 -10.88
C ASP A 138 -14.74 -0.32 -9.66
N ALA A 139 -14.81 -1.66 -9.65
CA ALA A 139 -15.33 -2.42 -8.52
C ALA A 139 -14.45 -2.23 -7.27
N THR A 140 -13.13 -2.34 -7.42
CA THR A 140 -12.17 -2.13 -6.33
C THR A 140 -12.22 -0.69 -5.83
N GLN A 141 -12.32 0.29 -6.73
CA GLN A 141 -12.44 1.70 -6.35
C GLN A 141 -13.72 1.96 -5.54
N LYS A 142 -14.87 1.39 -5.96
CA LYS A 142 -16.13 1.49 -5.20
C LYS A 142 -16.02 0.90 -3.80
N GLU A 143 -15.27 -0.18 -3.64
CA GLU A 143 -15.03 -0.80 -2.33
C GLU A 143 -14.16 0.07 -1.44
N ILE A 144 -13.13 0.70 -1.98
CA ILE A 144 -12.31 1.68 -1.25
C ILE A 144 -13.17 2.87 -0.81
N TRP A 145 -14.05 3.37 -1.68
CA TRP A 145 -14.99 4.44 -1.34
C TRP A 145 -15.97 4.01 -0.25
N ALA A 146 -16.60 2.83 -0.39
CA ALA A 146 -17.50 2.30 0.63
C ALA A 146 -16.79 2.08 1.98
N ALA A 147 -15.55 1.60 1.98
CA ALA A 147 -14.74 1.47 3.19
C ALA A 147 -14.45 2.85 3.83
N SER A 148 -14.19 3.86 3.01
CA SER A 148 -13.96 5.23 3.45
C SER A 148 -15.21 5.85 4.07
N ASP A 149 -16.39 5.64 3.49
CA ASP A 149 -17.67 6.10 4.03
C ASP A 149 -17.98 5.47 5.40
N LEU A 150 -17.66 4.18 5.57
CA LEU A 150 -17.81 3.48 6.85
C LEU A 150 -16.87 4.02 7.93
N LEU A 151 -15.69 4.54 7.54
CA LEU A 151 -14.74 5.18 8.44
C LEU A 151 -15.10 6.65 8.74
N ALA A 152 -15.89 7.31 7.91
CA ALA A 152 -16.18 8.74 8.02
C ALA A 152 -16.67 9.17 9.42
N PRO A 153 -17.60 8.45 10.10
CA PRO A 153 -18.04 8.82 11.45
C PRO A 153 -16.92 8.72 12.50
N ILE A 154 -16.01 7.76 12.36
CA ILE A 154 -14.86 7.59 13.27
C ILE A 154 -13.88 8.74 13.08
N LEU A 155 -13.71 9.20 11.83
CA LEU A 155 -12.72 10.19 11.47
C LEU A 155 -13.23 11.63 11.55
N GLU A 156 -14.52 11.87 11.83
CA GLU A 156 -15.14 13.20 11.81
C GLU A 156 -14.33 14.26 12.57
N LYS A 157 -13.74 13.87 13.71
CA LYS A 157 -12.96 14.75 14.60
C LYS A 157 -11.44 14.59 14.46
N SER A 158 -10.99 13.95 13.39
CA SER A 158 -9.57 13.68 13.15
C SER A 158 -8.78 14.93 12.79
N VAL A 159 -9.41 15.88 12.11
CA VAL A 159 -8.84 17.20 11.79
C VAL A 159 -9.22 18.18 12.89
N LYS A 160 -8.26 18.99 13.34
CA LYS A 160 -8.38 19.88 14.50
C LYS A 160 -7.83 21.26 14.16
N LEU A 161 -8.46 22.31 14.68
CA LEU A 161 -7.99 23.70 14.55
C LEU A 161 -6.54 23.85 15.07
N ASP A 162 -6.27 23.41 16.29
CA ASP A 162 -4.93 23.41 16.89
C ASP A 162 -4.27 22.02 16.85
N GLY A 163 -4.35 21.36 15.69
CA GLY A 163 -3.74 20.04 15.50
C GLY A 163 -2.21 20.09 15.46
N ASN A 164 -1.56 18.92 15.62
CA ASN A 164 -0.16 18.80 15.26
C ASN A 164 0.00 18.80 13.72
N TRP A 165 1.23 18.71 13.22
CA TRP A 165 1.51 18.74 11.78
C TRP A 165 0.71 17.72 10.92
N ARG A 166 0.16 16.64 11.51
CA ARG A 166 -0.67 15.64 10.81
C ARG A 166 -2.16 15.94 10.81
N THR A 167 -2.65 16.65 11.82
CA THR A 167 -4.09 16.84 12.06
C THR A 167 -4.53 18.29 12.04
N ASN A 168 -3.61 19.24 11.89
CA ASN A 168 -3.94 20.65 11.84
C ASN A 168 -4.73 20.98 10.58
N GLN A 169 -5.87 21.66 10.75
CA GLN A 169 -6.79 22.02 9.69
C GLN A 169 -6.15 22.88 8.60
N GLU A 170 -5.13 23.68 8.91
CA GLU A 170 -4.43 24.53 7.93
C GLU A 170 -3.74 23.73 6.80
N TRP A 171 -3.43 22.45 7.03
CA TRP A 171 -2.81 21.57 6.03
C TRP A 171 -3.81 20.85 5.12
N PHE A 172 -5.11 21.02 5.37
CA PHE A 172 -6.16 20.41 4.57
C PHE A 172 -6.84 21.47 3.71
N LYS A 173 -7.31 21.08 2.51
CA LYS A 173 -8.15 21.97 1.72
C LYS A 173 -9.38 22.38 2.57
N PRO A 174 -9.72 23.68 2.65
CA PRO A 174 -10.92 24.10 3.34
C PRO A 174 -12.13 23.38 2.75
N SER A 175 -12.85 22.61 3.57
CA SER A 175 -14.03 21.89 3.12
C SER A 175 -15.16 22.88 2.81
N SER A 176 -15.53 23.01 1.55
CA SER A 176 -16.85 23.51 1.17
C SER A 176 -17.90 22.41 1.37
N GLU A 177 -19.18 22.76 1.48
CA GLU A 177 -20.28 21.78 1.63
C GLU A 177 -20.33 20.73 0.51
N ASN A 178 -19.64 20.95 -0.62
CA ASN A 178 -19.62 20.06 -1.78
C ASN A 178 -18.34 19.23 -1.93
N ASP A 179 -17.34 19.39 -1.04
CA ASP A 179 -16.09 18.63 -1.15
C ASP A 179 -16.29 17.19 -0.63
N VAL A 180 -16.45 16.26 -1.57
CA VAL A 180 -16.50 14.82 -1.33
C VAL A 180 -15.25 14.17 -1.93
N PRO A 181 -14.45 13.43 -1.15
CA PRO A 181 -14.61 13.20 0.30
C PRO A 181 -14.20 14.43 1.13
N THR A 182 -14.88 14.64 2.25
CA THR A 182 -14.48 15.67 3.21
C THR A 182 -13.08 15.35 3.76
N PRO A 183 -12.19 16.35 3.95
CA PRO A 183 -10.86 16.12 4.51
C PRO A 183 -10.91 15.48 5.90
N ARG A 184 -10.15 14.39 6.06
CA ARG A 184 -10.04 13.59 7.28
C ARG A 184 -8.60 13.07 7.41
N CYS A 185 -8.19 12.71 8.62
CA CYS A 185 -6.87 12.15 8.90
C CYS A 185 -6.99 10.78 9.56
N ILE A 186 -6.34 9.78 9.00
CA ILE A 186 -6.22 8.45 9.60
C ILE A 186 -4.76 8.00 9.53
N ASN A 187 -4.27 7.39 10.61
CA ASN A 187 -3.00 6.69 10.61
C ASN A 187 -3.27 5.21 10.88
N LEU A 188 -2.98 4.36 9.90
CA LEU A 188 -3.11 2.93 9.99
C LEU A 188 -1.73 2.33 9.92
N SER A 189 -1.36 1.53 10.92
CA SER A 189 -0.13 0.76 10.89
C SER A 189 -0.40 -0.62 11.49
N PRO A 190 0.00 -1.71 10.78
CA PRO A 190 -0.15 -3.06 11.30
C PRO A 190 0.63 -3.21 12.60
N ALA A 191 -0.02 -3.76 13.62
CA ALA A 191 0.61 -4.10 14.90
C ALA A 191 1.42 -2.95 15.54
N TRP A 192 1.11 -1.69 15.24
CA TRP A 192 1.84 -0.52 15.76
C TRP A 192 1.91 -0.51 17.29
N PHE A 193 0.80 -0.89 17.93
CA PHE A 193 0.74 -1.00 19.38
C PHE A 193 1.64 -2.11 19.93
N GLN A 194 1.91 -3.15 19.15
CA GLN A 194 2.80 -4.25 19.51
C GLN A 194 4.26 -3.96 19.13
N GLN A 195 4.53 -3.11 18.13
CA GLN A 195 5.86 -2.77 17.61
C GLN A 195 6.80 -2.04 18.61
N GLY A 196 6.43 -1.94 19.89
CA GLY A 196 7.26 -1.43 20.97
C GLY A 196 7.02 -2.07 22.34
N HIS A 197 6.28 -3.19 22.41
CA HIS A 197 5.89 -3.82 23.66
C HIS A 197 6.29 -5.30 23.69
N GLU A 198 7.26 -5.65 24.54
CA GLU A 198 7.82 -7.01 24.66
C GLU A 198 6.83 -8.06 25.19
N ASN A 199 5.70 -7.62 25.79
CA ASN A 199 4.78 -8.48 26.54
C ASN A 199 3.42 -8.70 25.86
N GLN A 200 3.24 -8.23 24.62
CA GLN A 200 2.02 -8.45 23.85
C GLN A 200 2.34 -9.18 22.56
N SER A 201 2.03 -10.47 22.53
CA SER A 201 2.27 -11.34 21.36
C SER A 201 1.24 -11.16 20.26
N ASP A 202 0.03 -10.73 20.61
CA ASP A 202 -1.10 -10.78 19.70
C ASP A 202 -1.35 -9.39 19.10
N PRO A 203 -1.41 -9.25 17.76
CA PRO A 203 -1.76 -8.00 17.10
C PRO A 203 -3.16 -7.54 17.54
N GLU A 204 -3.26 -6.31 18.01
CA GLU A 204 -4.53 -5.70 18.40
C GLU A 204 -4.94 -4.63 17.39
N VAL A 205 -6.26 -4.52 17.20
CA VAL A 205 -6.86 -3.42 16.47
C VAL A 205 -6.64 -2.11 17.25
N SER A 206 -6.22 -1.06 16.55
CA SER A 206 -6.05 0.28 17.14
C SER A 206 -7.31 0.72 17.90
N ALA A 207 -7.15 1.45 19.00
CA ALA A 207 -8.28 1.90 19.83
C ALA A 207 -9.35 2.66 19.01
N SER A 208 -8.92 3.45 18.02
CA SER A 208 -9.82 4.18 17.11
C SER A 208 -10.63 3.27 16.18
N LEU A 209 -10.22 2.00 16.03
CA LEU A 209 -10.85 1.00 15.17
C LEU A 209 -11.54 -0.13 15.95
N LYS A 210 -11.72 0.00 17.27
CA LYS A 210 -12.48 -0.99 18.08
C LYS A 210 -14.00 -0.85 17.93
N ALA A 211 -14.49 0.04 17.05
CA ALA A 211 -15.90 0.28 16.82
C ALA A 211 -16.53 -0.74 15.84
N ALA A 212 -17.83 -0.99 15.96
CA ALA A 212 -18.55 -1.92 15.07
C ALA A 212 -18.51 -1.51 13.58
N SER A 213 -18.37 -0.23 13.28
CA SER A 213 -18.16 0.26 11.91
C SER A 213 -16.81 -0.19 11.33
N SER A 214 -15.78 -0.36 12.16
CA SER A 214 -14.45 -0.80 11.74
C SER A 214 -14.44 -2.26 11.30
N GLU A 215 -15.21 -3.13 11.95
CA GLU A 215 -15.36 -4.52 11.49
C GLU A 215 -15.98 -4.58 10.08
N LYS A 216 -16.98 -3.74 9.81
CA LYS A 216 -17.57 -3.62 8.46
C LYS A 216 -16.57 -3.09 7.46
N THR A 217 -15.77 -2.08 7.82
CA THR A 217 -14.69 -1.58 6.97
C THR A 217 -13.70 -2.70 6.61
N LEU A 218 -13.28 -3.51 7.59
CA LEU A 218 -12.36 -4.63 7.38
C LEU A 218 -12.92 -5.67 6.41
N LYS A 219 -14.23 -5.93 6.47
CA LYS A 219 -14.92 -6.83 5.53
C LYS A 219 -14.94 -6.28 4.09
N VAL A 220 -15.11 -4.97 3.93
CA VAL A 220 -15.15 -4.31 2.62
C VAL A 220 -13.76 -4.19 1.99
N ILE A 221 -12.71 -3.97 2.80
CA ILE A 221 -11.36 -3.72 2.29
C ILE A 221 -10.59 -4.99 1.91
N VAL A 222 -11.14 -6.19 2.12
CA VAL A 222 -10.42 -7.46 1.89
C VAL A 222 -9.85 -7.56 0.47
N ARG A 223 -10.66 -7.26 -0.56
CA ARG A 223 -10.20 -7.34 -1.96
C ARG A 223 -9.18 -6.25 -2.29
N PRO A 224 -9.41 -4.95 -1.99
CA PRO A 224 -8.38 -3.93 -2.13
C PRO A 224 -7.05 -4.27 -1.44
N ALA A 225 -7.12 -4.82 -0.21
CA ALA A 225 -5.95 -5.25 0.53
C ALA A 225 -5.24 -6.43 -0.17
N ALA A 226 -5.98 -7.43 -0.65
CA ALA A 226 -5.42 -8.55 -1.39
C ALA A 226 -4.70 -8.11 -2.67
N ILE A 227 -5.24 -7.12 -3.39
CA ILE A 227 -4.62 -6.54 -4.59
C ILE A 227 -3.33 -5.80 -4.23
N ALA A 228 -3.33 -5.00 -3.15
CA ALA A 228 -2.14 -4.31 -2.67
C ALA A 228 -1.04 -5.32 -2.26
N THR A 229 -1.40 -6.39 -1.56
CA THR A 229 -0.47 -7.47 -1.21
C THR A 229 0.03 -8.22 -2.45
N ALA A 230 -0.82 -8.43 -3.45
CA ALA A 230 -0.42 -9.06 -4.70
C ALA A 230 0.60 -8.20 -5.48
N ALA A 231 0.41 -6.87 -5.48
CA ALA A 231 1.39 -5.92 -6.02
C ALA A 231 2.73 -6.01 -5.27
N LEU A 232 2.69 -6.06 -3.93
CA LEU A 232 3.89 -6.19 -3.10
C LEU A 232 4.68 -7.46 -3.43
N ARG A 233 4.00 -8.60 -3.61
CA ARG A 233 4.67 -9.87 -3.97
C ARG A 233 5.46 -9.79 -5.28
N VAL A 234 5.00 -8.99 -6.25
CA VAL A 234 5.72 -8.78 -7.52
C VAL A 234 6.80 -7.71 -7.39
N MET A 235 6.46 -6.57 -6.78
CA MET A 235 7.34 -5.39 -6.75
C MET A 235 8.48 -5.53 -5.75
N HIS A 236 8.23 -6.18 -4.61
CA HIS A 236 9.17 -6.34 -3.49
C HIS A 236 9.02 -7.74 -2.85
N PRO A 237 9.40 -8.81 -3.57
CA PRO A 237 9.20 -10.18 -3.10
C PRO A 237 9.85 -10.46 -1.74
N GLU A 238 11.05 -9.91 -1.49
CA GLU A 238 11.73 -10.07 -0.20
C GLU A 238 10.93 -9.45 0.96
N GLN A 239 10.30 -8.29 0.75
CA GLN A 239 9.46 -7.65 1.76
C GLN A 239 8.18 -8.45 2.01
N TYR A 240 7.54 -8.94 0.95
CA TYR A 240 6.38 -9.82 1.07
C TYR A 240 6.69 -11.07 1.91
N TRP A 241 7.80 -11.75 1.63
CA TRP A 241 8.21 -12.95 2.38
C TRP A 241 8.70 -12.65 3.80
N ALA A 242 9.18 -11.42 4.05
CA ALA A 242 9.47 -10.93 5.39
C ALA A 242 8.20 -10.60 6.21
N GLY A 243 7.02 -10.62 5.59
CA GLY A 243 5.74 -10.36 6.25
C GLY A 243 5.41 -8.87 6.42
N LEU A 244 5.95 -8.01 5.53
CA LEU A 244 5.62 -6.59 5.45
C LEU A 244 4.38 -6.31 4.60
#